data_AF-A0A4Y9YLY2-F1
#
_entry.id   AF-A0A4Y9YLY2-F1
#
_cell.length_a   1.000
_cell.length_b   1.000
_cell.length_c   1.000
_cell.angle_alpha   90.00
_cell.angle_beta   90.00
_cell.angle_gamma   90.00
#
_symmetry.space_group_name_H-M   'P 1'
#
loop_
_entity.id
_entity.type
_entity.pdbx_description
1 polymer ?
#
loop_
_entity_poly.entity_id
_entity_poly.type
_entity_poly.pdbx_seq_one_letter_code
_entity_poly.pdbx_strand_id
1 'polypeptide(L)'
;MNLSSPRHLFTFATRANASPRHLSVSQAARRSLCARASHPVTANSRPLQLHSHRTPLQRRPPHAYRRFSLTSFRSQETTFTDPTRADLFYHLVRGPAHLRNSGPVFAVSFLETPPSSPESDTIIGWIPANAGDEAGLNDFEENPKFLRLLHTAVSSGLHEGIDDIQINGATQLQEGWMHIHDTRNVPALGRIGDPDDILGSVLVQDSKILADTYSPMPSYRVCTADGVPRLTDGLAQRLRDVLAARAREEETATRS
;
A
#
# COMPACT_ATOMS: atom_id res chain seq x y z
N MET A 1 13.53 -52.72 -58.85
CA MET A 1 14.94 -52.39 -58.53
C MET A 1 14.91 -51.67 -57.18
N ASN A 2 15.18 -52.42 -56.09
CA ASN A 2 16.33 -52.24 -55.18
C ASN A 2 16.41 -50.83 -54.55
N LEU A 3 16.58 -50.61 -53.24
CA LEU A 3 16.88 -51.46 -52.08
C LEU A 3 16.69 -50.60 -50.81
N SER A 4 16.19 -51.23 -49.74
CA SER A 4 16.73 -51.17 -48.36
C SER A 4 16.71 -49.88 -47.52
N SER A 5 15.90 -49.92 -46.44
CA SER A 5 16.22 -49.42 -45.08
C SER A 5 17.39 -50.24 -44.46
N PRO A 6 18.09 -49.89 -43.33
CA PRO A 6 17.46 -49.74 -42.00
C PRO A 6 18.15 -48.83 -40.94
N ARG A 7 17.33 -48.50 -39.92
CA ARG A 7 17.55 -48.45 -38.45
C ARG A 7 18.99 -48.34 -37.88
N HIS A 8 19.16 -47.39 -36.94
CA HIS A 8 20.02 -47.56 -35.77
C HIS A 8 19.24 -47.30 -34.46
N LEU A 9 19.34 -48.27 -33.56
CA LEU A 9 18.88 -48.33 -32.18
C LEU A 9 20.14 -48.68 -31.36
N PHE A 10 20.44 -47.94 -30.28
CA PHE A 10 21.36 -48.38 -29.23
C PHE A 10 20.99 -47.76 -27.85
N THR A 11 20.24 -48.53 -27.08
CA THR A 11 20.46 -49.05 -25.70
C THR A 11 21.42 -48.35 -24.70
N PHE A 12 20.83 -47.99 -23.55
CA PHE A 12 21.26 -48.01 -22.12
C PHE A 12 22.74 -47.98 -21.67
N ALA A 13 23.02 -47.14 -20.65
CA ALA A 13 23.72 -47.57 -19.41
C ALA A 13 23.62 -46.55 -18.24
N THR A 14 23.70 -47.11 -17.05
CA THR A 14 23.36 -46.68 -15.67
C THR A 14 24.53 -46.01 -14.90
N ARG A 15 24.23 -45.09 -13.96
CA ARG A 15 24.86 -44.90 -12.61
C ARG A 15 24.36 -43.57 -12.01
N ALA A 16 23.70 -43.46 -10.85
CA ALA A 16 24.03 -43.87 -9.47
C ALA A 16 25.30 -43.19 -8.90
N ASN A 17 25.10 -42.11 -8.12
CA ASN A 17 25.87 -41.73 -6.92
C ASN A 17 25.21 -40.50 -6.27
N ALA A 18 24.59 -40.61 -5.10
CA ALA A 18 25.19 -40.57 -3.77
C ALA A 18 25.19 -39.14 -3.16
N SER A 19 24.19 -38.87 -2.31
CA SER A 19 24.31 -38.04 -1.10
C SER A 19 25.34 -38.68 -0.14
N PRO A 20 25.94 -38.02 0.89
CA PRO A 20 25.22 -37.29 1.94
C PRO A 20 26.00 -36.15 2.66
N ARG A 21 25.42 -35.67 3.79
CA ARG A 21 25.96 -34.88 4.93
C ARG A 21 25.67 -33.38 4.83
N HIS A 22 24.73 -32.79 5.57
CA HIS A 22 24.43 -32.81 7.01
C HIS A 22 25.63 -32.35 7.87
N LEU A 23 25.62 -31.08 8.26
CA LEU A 23 26.28 -30.53 9.44
C LEU A 23 25.48 -29.32 9.93
N SER A 24 24.68 -29.55 10.98
CA SER A 24 24.28 -28.53 11.95
C SER A 24 25.46 -28.23 12.88
N VAL A 25 25.44 -27.07 13.54
CA VAL A 25 26.13 -26.63 14.79
C VAL A 25 26.37 -25.11 14.62
N SER A 26 26.12 -24.19 15.54
CA SER A 26 25.54 -24.21 16.88
C SER A 26 25.26 -22.76 17.30
N GLN A 27 24.36 -22.62 18.26
CA GLN A 27 24.16 -21.45 19.12
C GLN A 27 25.43 -21.05 19.87
N ALA A 28 25.61 -19.74 20.11
CA ALA A 28 26.12 -19.12 21.34
C ALA A 28 26.01 -17.60 21.17
N ALA A 29 25.04 -16.88 21.76
CA ALA A 29 24.99 -16.48 23.17
C ALA A 29 26.35 -16.00 23.70
N ARG A 30 26.50 -14.67 23.84
CA ARG A 30 27.27 -14.06 24.94
C ARG A 30 26.86 -12.61 25.18
N ARG A 31 26.10 -12.46 26.26
CA ARG A 31 25.98 -11.24 27.05
C ARG A 31 27.37 -10.79 27.50
N SER A 32 27.59 -9.48 27.56
CA SER A 32 28.51 -8.90 28.53
C SER A 32 27.93 -7.59 29.09
N LEU A 33 27.48 -7.69 30.34
CA LEU A 33 27.23 -6.59 31.27
C LEU A 33 28.53 -6.30 32.00
N CYS A 34 28.84 -5.02 32.21
CA CYS A 34 29.62 -4.42 33.31
C CYS A 34 29.95 -2.97 32.90
N ALA A 35 29.97 -1.95 33.74
CA ALA A 35 29.57 -1.75 35.13
C ALA A 35 29.58 -0.22 35.38
N ARG A 36 28.86 0.16 36.45
CA ARG A 36 28.77 1.48 37.08
C ARG A 36 30.11 2.21 37.26
N ALA A 37 30.06 3.55 37.23
CA ALA A 37 30.73 4.39 38.22
C ALA A 37 29.89 5.65 38.48
N SER A 38 29.70 5.95 39.76
CA SER A 38 28.82 6.99 40.30
C SER A 38 29.65 8.08 40.99
N HIS A 39 29.32 9.35 40.70
CA HIS A 39 29.38 10.55 41.58
C HIS A 39 30.74 10.99 42.20
N PRO A 40 30.84 12.17 42.87
CA PRO A 40 30.03 13.42 42.86
C PRO A 40 30.93 14.67 42.66
N VAL A 41 30.40 15.90 42.78
CA VAL A 41 30.90 16.97 43.68
C VAL A 41 30.25 18.34 43.36
N THR A 42 29.46 18.82 44.34
CA THR A 42 29.14 20.19 44.82
C THR A 42 28.96 21.35 43.82
N ALA A 43 27.77 21.95 43.71
CA ALA A 43 27.12 22.89 44.65
C ALA A 43 27.83 24.25 44.78
N ASN A 44 27.19 25.30 44.24
CA ASN A 44 27.22 26.60 44.91
C ASN A 44 25.92 27.38 44.68
N SER A 45 25.35 27.82 45.78
CA SER A 45 24.11 28.55 45.93
C SER A 45 24.39 30.05 45.97
N ARG A 46 23.49 30.90 45.45
CA ARG A 46 22.73 31.89 46.26
C ARG A 46 21.84 32.83 45.42
N PRO A 47 20.79 33.40 46.04
CA PRO A 47 19.65 34.03 45.37
C PRO A 47 19.75 35.55 45.33
N LEU A 48 18.99 36.19 44.44
CA LEU A 48 18.61 37.59 44.55
C LEU A 48 17.10 37.74 44.35
N GLN A 49 16.48 38.37 45.35
CA GLN A 49 15.06 38.67 45.44
C GLN A 49 14.69 39.93 44.64
N LEU A 50 13.50 39.86 44.04
CA LEU A 50 12.45 40.89 43.91
C LEU A 50 12.85 42.32 43.54
N HIS A 51 12.35 42.80 42.39
CA HIS A 51 11.58 44.06 42.33
C HIS A 51 10.44 43.92 41.31
N SER A 52 9.23 44.16 41.81
CA SER A 52 7.95 44.14 41.11
C SER A 52 7.71 45.49 40.44
N HIS A 53 7.54 45.49 39.12
CA HIS A 53 6.87 46.58 38.42
C HIS A 53 5.78 46.01 37.51
N ARG A 54 4.55 46.13 38.01
CA ARG A 54 3.30 45.96 37.26
C ARG A 54 3.26 46.98 36.11
N THR A 55 3.07 46.50 34.89
CA THR A 55 2.60 47.30 33.76
C THR A 55 1.34 46.65 33.16
N PRO A 56 0.40 47.42 32.59
CA PRO A 56 -0.96 46.96 32.34
C PRO A 56 -1.07 46.06 31.11
N LEU A 57 -1.92 45.04 31.26
CA LEU A 57 -2.37 44.10 30.22
C LEU A 57 -2.94 44.82 28.99
N GLN A 58 -2.19 44.85 27.89
CA GLN A 58 -2.76 45.04 26.56
C GLN A 58 -3.33 43.70 26.08
N ARG A 59 -4.65 43.59 26.16
CA ARG A 59 -5.43 42.49 25.58
C ARG A 59 -5.20 42.44 24.07
N ARG A 60 -4.38 41.48 23.63
CA ARG A 60 -4.39 41.01 22.24
C ARG A 60 -5.73 40.32 21.98
N PRO A 61 -6.38 40.57 20.83
CA PRO A 61 -7.60 39.87 20.48
C PRO A 61 -7.29 38.37 20.35
N PRO A 62 -8.15 37.47 20.86
CA PRO A 62 -8.01 36.07 20.53
C PRO A 62 -8.17 35.94 19.02
N HIS A 63 -7.16 35.35 18.37
CA HIS A 63 -7.33 34.79 17.04
C HIS A 63 -8.60 33.96 17.07
N ALA A 64 -9.58 34.38 16.27
CA ALA A 64 -10.79 33.63 16.03
C ALA A 64 -10.39 32.33 15.35
N TYR A 65 -10.11 31.29 16.15
CA TYR A 65 -10.33 29.94 15.68
C TYR A 65 -11.79 29.89 15.27
N ARG A 66 -11.99 29.78 13.96
CA ARG A 66 -13.28 29.61 13.32
C ARG A 66 -13.91 28.39 13.99
N ARG A 67 -14.83 28.65 14.93
CA ARG A 67 -15.75 27.63 15.43
C ARG A 67 -16.51 27.15 14.21
N PHE A 68 -16.26 25.93 13.76
CA PHE A 68 -17.17 25.25 12.87
C PHE A 68 -18.48 25.08 13.65
N SER A 69 -19.42 25.97 13.36
CA SER A 69 -20.79 25.83 13.81
C SER A 69 -21.39 24.72 12.94
N LEU A 70 -21.38 23.50 13.46
CA LEU A 70 -22.15 22.37 12.91
C LEU A 70 -23.62 22.57 13.28
N THR A 71 -24.22 23.67 12.81
CA THR A 71 -25.67 23.82 12.82
C THR A 71 -26.21 23.22 11.54
N SER A 72 -26.94 22.12 11.70
CA SER A 72 -27.72 21.40 10.68
C SER A 72 -26.94 20.38 9.84
N PHE A 73 -26.64 19.21 10.43
CA PHE A 73 -26.60 17.96 9.66
C PHE A 73 -28.01 17.70 9.11
N ARG A 74 -28.28 18.25 7.93
CA ARG A 74 -29.50 18.03 7.17
C ARG A 74 -29.06 17.54 5.80
N SER A 75 -29.47 16.30 5.47
CA SER A 75 -28.97 15.43 4.39
C SER A 75 -27.64 14.76 4.74
N GLN A 76 -27.66 13.56 5.34
CA GLN A 76 -26.45 12.73 5.41
C GLN A 76 -26.10 12.29 3.99
N GLU A 77 -25.18 12.99 3.35
CA GLU A 77 -24.54 12.48 2.14
C GLU A 77 -23.94 11.11 2.48
N THR A 78 -24.45 10.07 1.83
CA THR A 78 -23.93 8.70 1.98
C THR A 78 -22.64 8.50 1.20
N THR A 79 -22.18 9.51 0.47
CA THR A 79 -20.98 9.49 -0.35
C THR A 79 -20.35 10.87 -0.38
N PHE A 80 -19.06 10.95 -0.13
CA PHE A 80 -18.29 12.19 -0.25
C PHE A 80 -16.86 11.89 -0.74
N THR A 81 -16.23 12.90 -1.33
CA THR A 81 -14.86 12.83 -1.86
C THR A 81 -13.85 13.25 -0.80
N ASP A 82 -12.66 12.65 -0.82
CA ASP A 82 -11.55 13.08 0.05
C ASP A 82 -11.14 14.53 -0.28
N PRO A 83 -10.97 15.40 0.73
CA PRO A 83 -10.63 16.82 0.51
C PRO A 83 -9.21 17.03 -0.03
N THR A 84 -8.33 16.07 0.14
CA THR A 84 -6.93 16.09 -0.33
C THR A 84 -6.69 15.22 -1.56
N ARG A 85 -7.64 14.35 -1.88
CA ARG A 85 -7.57 13.36 -2.96
C ARG A 85 -8.90 13.26 -3.71
N ALA A 86 -9.04 14.05 -4.77
CA ALA A 86 -10.24 14.04 -5.62
C ALA A 86 -10.53 12.69 -6.29
N ASP A 87 -9.56 11.76 -6.29
CA ASP A 87 -9.70 10.40 -6.80
C ASP A 87 -10.29 9.40 -5.80
N LEU A 88 -10.43 9.78 -4.53
CA LEU A 88 -10.83 8.91 -3.43
C LEU A 88 -12.22 9.27 -2.91
N PHE A 89 -13.07 8.26 -2.75
CA PHE A 89 -14.46 8.40 -2.33
C PHE A 89 -14.74 7.53 -1.11
N TYR A 90 -15.56 8.06 -0.22
CA TYR A 90 -16.03 7.40 0.99
C TYR A 90 -17.52 7.16 0.88
N HIS A 91 -17.95 5.90 0.96
CA HIS A 91 -19.35 5.52 0.91
C HIS A 91 -19.80 4.96 2.26
N LEU A 92 -20.82 5.57 2.85
CA LEU A 92 -21.42 5.07 4.08
C LEU A 92 -22.24 3.81 3.76
N VAL A 93 -21.75 2.66 4.22
CA VAL A 93 -22.38 1.34 4.01
C VAL A 93 -22.55 0.60 5.33
N ARG A 94 -23.32 -0.49 5.28
CA ARG A 94 -23.27 -1.48 6.37
C ARG A 94 -21.95 -2.24 6.27
N GLY A 95 -21.30 -2.52 7.40
CA GLY A 95 -20.06 -3.28 7.40
C GLY A 95 -20.20 -4.66 6.75
N PRO A 96 -19.11 -5.18 6.15
CA PRO A 96 -19.04 -6.56 5.67
C PRO A 96 -19.27 -7.57 6.80
N ALA A 97 -19.41 -8.86 6.47
CA ALA A 97 -19.83 -9.89 7.41
C ALA A 97 -18.94 -9.97 8.67
N HIS A 98 -17.64 -9.74 8.51
CA HIS A 98 -16.64 -9.74 9.58
C HIS A 98 -16.66 -8.45 10.42
N LEU A 99 -17.20 -7.34 9.90
CA LEU A 99 -17.36 -6.05 10.58
C LEU A 99 -18.79 -5.77 11.05
N ARG A 100 -19.72 -6.73 10.97
CA ARG A 100 -21.14 -6.52 11.31
C ARG A 100 -21.38 -5.92 12.69
N ASN A 101 -20.51 -6.21 13.66
CA ASN A 101 -20.63 -5.74 15.04
C ASN A 101 -20.11 -4.31 15.23
N SER A 102 -19.41 -3.74 14.25
CA SER A 102 -18.76 -2.42 14.32
C SER A 102 -19.70 -1.26 13.93
N GLY A 103 -20.92 -1.57 13.48
CA GLY A 103 -21.90 -0.57 13.03
C GLY A 103 -21.69 -0.15 11.57
N PRO A 104 -22.15 1.06 11.19
CA PRO A 104 -21.90 1.59 9.85
C PRO A 104 -20.40 1.86 9.65
N VAL A 105 -19.94 1.67 8.42
CA VAL A 105 -18.55 1.90 8.02
C VAL A 105 -18.50 2.77 6.78
N PHE A 106 -17.40 3.47 6.59
CA PHE A 106 -17.06 4.08 5.31
C PHE A 106 -16.27 3.07 4.48
N ALA A 107 -16.85 2.63 3.36
CA ALA A 107 -16.14 1.92 2.32
C ALA A 107 -15.36 2.93 1.47
N VAL A 108 -14.06 2.74 1.38
CA VAL A 108 -13.16 3.60 0.61
C VAL A 108 -13.01 3.05 -0.80
N SER A 109 -13.18 3.87 -1.84
CA SER A 109 -13.08 3.44 -3.25
C SER A 109 -12.47 4.52 -4.15
N PHE A 110 -11.98 4.10 -5.31
CA PHE A 110 -11.57 5.01 -6.41
C PHE A 110 -12.73 5.35 -7.38
N LEU A 111 -13.92 4.80 -7.13
CA LEU A 111 -15.12 5.05 -7.93
C LEU A 111 -16.04 6.03 -7.19
N GLU A 112 -16.60 7.00 -7.90
CA GLU A 112 -17.57 7.95 -7.35
C GLU A 112 -18.91 7.30 -7.02
N THR A 113 -19.26 6.24 -7.75
CA THR A 113 -20.50 5.50 -7.54
C THR A 113 -20.37 4.54 -6.36
N PRO A 114 -21.35 4.48 -5.45
CA PRO A 114 -21.33 3.52 -4.35
C PRO A 114 -21.21 2.07 -4.82
N PRO A 115 -20.50 1.21 -4.07
CA PRO A 115 -20.38 -0.20 -4.42
C PRO A 115 -21.74 -0.91 -4.32
N SER A 116 -21.98 -1.87 -5.24
CA SER A 116 -23.22 -2.64 -5.31
C SER A 116 -23.49 -3.51 -4.07
N SER A 117 -22.45 -3.84 -3.31
CA SER A 117 -22.53 -4.60 -2.07
C SER A 117 -21.42 -4.17 -1.09
N PRO A 118 -21.60 -4.38 0.22
CA PRO A 118 -20.56 -4.08 1.21
C PRO A 118 -19.33 -4.99 1.12
N GLU A 119 -19.40 -6.06 0.31
CA GLU A 119 -18.36 -7.07 0.09
C GLU A 119 -17.71 -6.93 -1.30
N SER A 120 -18.02 -5.85 -2.01
CA SER A 120 -17.57 -5.57 -3.38
C SER A 120 -16.05 -5.60 -3.52
N ASP A 121 -15.58 -6.14 -4.64
CA ASP A 121 -14.14 -6.20 -4.92
C ASP A 121 -13.55 -4.81 -5.22
N THR A 122 -14.40 -3.81 -5.49
CA THR A 122 -13.97 -2.43 -5.82
C THR A 122 -13.72 -1.54 -4.61
N ILE A 123 -13.96 -2.06 -3.41
CA ILE A 123 -13.70 -1.36 -2.14
C ILE A 123 -12.23 -1.58 -1.77
N ILE A 124 -11.47 -0.51 -1.57
CA ILE A 124 -10.06 -0.56 -1.13
C ILE A 124 -9.98 -1.13 0.29
N GLY A 125 -10.88 -0.68 1.17
CA GLY A 125 -11.01 -1.13 2.55
C GLY A 125 -12.10 -0.35 3.29
N TRP A 126 -12.19 -0.58 4.59
CA TRP A 126 -13.24 -0.01 5.44
C TRP A 126 -12.67 0.75 6.64
N ILE A 127 -13.37 1.82 7.03
CA ILE A 127 -13.07 2.61 8.23
C ILE A 127 -14.35 2.73 9.07
N PRO A 128 -14.32 2.52 10.40
CA PRO A 128 -15.49 2.66 11.25
C PRO A 128 -16.08 4.08 11.20
N ALA A 129 -17.39 4.21 10.94
CA ALA A 129 -18.04 5.52 10.86
C ALA A 129 -18.38 6.11 12.24
N ASN A 130 -18.24 5.31 13.30
CA ASN A 130 -18.51 5.69 14.69
C ASN A 130 -17.28 6.24 15.44
N ALA A 131 -16.09 6.17 14.85
CA ALA A 131 -14.84 6.54 15.51
C ALA A 131 -14.61 8.08 15.61
N GLY A 132 -15.56 8.90 15.16
CA GLY A 132 -15.49 10.36 15.30
C GLY A 132 -14.21 10.95 14.71
N ASP A 133 -13.66 11.98 15.35
CA ASP A 133 -12.38 12.62 14.96
C ASP A 133 -11.14 11.73 15.20
N GLU A 134 -11.30 10.54 15.81
CA GLU A 134 -10.22 9.59 16.11
C GLU A 134 -10.13 8.41 15.13
N ALA A 135 -11.02 8.34 14.13
CA ALA A 135 -11.00 7.35 13.05
C ALA A 135 -9.77 7.56 12.15
N GLY A 136 -8.62 7.04 12.59
CA GLY A 136 -7.36 7.13 11.86
C GLY A 136 -7.13 5.96 10.92
N LEU A 137 -6.04 6.04 10.16
CA LEU A 137 -5.53 4.93 9.32
C LEU A 137 -5.30 3.62 10.12
N ASN A 138 -5.22 3.70 11.45
CA ASN A 138 -5.05 2.54 12.34
C ASN A 138 -6.27 1.62 12.37
N ASP A 139 -7.46 2.14 12.08
CA ASP A 139 -8.71 1.37 12.06
C ASP A 139 -9.07 0.90 10.64
N PHE A 140 -8.15 1.06 9.68
CA PHE A 140 -8.36 0.68 8.30
C PHE A 140 -8.29 -0.85 8.16
N GLU A 141 -9.39 -1.45 7.70
CA GLU A 141 -9.42 -2.85 7.32
C GLU A 141 -9.27 -3.00 5.80
N GLU A 142 -8.20 -3.66 5.37
CA GLU A 142 -7.90 -3.86 3.95
C GLU A 142 -8.84 -4.89 3.31
N ASN A 143 -9.27 -4.62 2.08
CA ASN A 143 -9.99 -5.61 1.27
C ASN A 143 -9.00 -6.41 0.40
N PRO A 144 -8.75 -7.70 0.70
CA PRO A 144 -7.84 -8.51 -0.11
C PRO A 144 -8.34 -8.74 -1.55
N LYS A 145 -9.64 -8.59 -1.81
CA LYS A 145 -10.20 -8.74 -3.15
C LYS A 145 -9.82 -7.58 -4.07
N PHE A 146 -9.74 -6.37 -3.51
CA PHE A 146 -9.25 -5.19 -4.22
C PHE A 146 -7.79 -5.35 -4.63
N LEU A 147 -6.94 -5.90 -3.77
CA LEU A 147 -5.52 -6.10 -4.08
C LEU A 147 -5.31 -6.96 -5.34
N ARG A 148 -6.17 -7.95 -5.58
CA ARG A 148 -6.15 -8.74 -6.83
C ARG A 148 -6.45 -7.89 -8.06
N LEU A 149 -7.42 -6.98 -7.97
CA LEU A 149 -7.75 -6.06 -9.06
C LEU A 149 -6.62 -5.06 -9.29
N LEU A 150 -5.99 -4.58 -8.22
CA LEU A 150 -4.80 -3.72 -8.30
C LEU A 150 -3.69 -4.39 -9.11
N HIS A 151 -3.31 -5.62 -8.75
CA HIS A 151 -2.28 -6.36 -9.50
C HIS A 151 -2.70 -6.66 -10.95
N THR A 152 -3.98 -6.93 -11.19
CA THR A 152 -4.51 -7.12 -12.55
C THR A 152 -4.39 -5.85 -13.38
N ALA A 153 -4.72 -4.70 -12.81
CA ALA A 153 -4.60 -3.40 -13.46
C ALA A 153 -3.13 -3.04 -13.74
N VAL A 154 -2.23 -3.28 -12.79
CA VAL A 154 -0.79 -3.02 -12.98
C VAL A 154 -0.23 -3.93 -14.07
N SER A 155 -0.45 -5.24 -13.99
CA SER A 155 0.06 -6.19 -14.99
C SER A 155 -0.46 -5.87 -16.40
N SER A 156 -1.76 -5.61 -16.54
CA SER A 156 -2.36 -5.26 -17.84
C SER A 156 -1.90 -3.89 -18.35
N GLY A 157 -1.74 -2.89 -17.48
CA GLY A 157 -1.22 -1.58 -17.86
C GLY A 157 0.23 -1.65 -18.34
N LEU A 158 1.07 -2.45 -17.69
CA LEU A 158 2.44 -2.70 -18.14
C LEU A 158 2.48 -3.42 -19.49
N HIS A 159 1.57 -4.37 -19.71
CA HIS A 159 1.45 -5.08 -20.98
C HIS A 159 1.02 -4.14 -22.13
N GLU A 160 0.10 -3.22 -21.85
CA GLU A 160 -0.38 -2.25 -22.84
C GLU A 160 0.60 -1.08 -23.07
N GLY A 161 1.62 -0.93 -22.23
CA GLY A 161 2.62 0.14 -22.37
C GLY A 161 2.03 1.54 -22.22
N ILE A 162 1.06 1.70 -21.30
CA ILE A 162 0.33 2.97 -21.10
C ILE A 162 1.00 3.91 -20.09
N ASP A 163 2.14 3.51 -19.50
CA ASP A 163 2.79 4.26 -18.44
C ASP A 163 4.21 4.67 -18.82
N ASP A 164 4.35 5.93 -19.22
CA ASP A 164 5.63 6.51 -19.65
C ASP A 164 6.69 6.48 -18.54
N ILE A 165 6.29 6.58 -17.27
CA ILE A 165 7.24 6.55 -16.14
C ILE A 165 7.88 5.17 -16.05
N GLN A 166 7.08 4.09 -16.13
CA GLN A 166 7.62 2.73 -16.12
C GLN A 166 8.44 2.44 -17.39
N ILE A 167 8.00 2.91 -18.56
CA ILE A 167 8.74 2.74 -19.83
C ILE A 167 10.11 3.42 -19.77
N ASN A 168 10.16 4.66 -19.25
CA ASN A 168 11.41 5.38 -19.06
C ASN A 168 12.32 4.69 -18.04
N GLY A 169 11.75 4.13 -16.96
CA GLY A 169 12.48 3.32 -15.99
C GLY A 169 13.14 2.09 -16.63
N ALA A 170 12.41 1.36 -17.47
CA ALA A 170 12.95 0.20 -18.20
C ALA A 170 14.04 0.62 -19.21
N THR A 171 13.85 1.76 -19.87
CA THR A 171 14.83 2.33 -20.80
C THR A 171 16.15 2.65 -20.09
N GLN A 172 16.08 3.19 -18.87
CA GLN A 172 17.26 3.49 -18.07
C GLN A 172 17.94 2.23 -17.53
N LEU A 173 17.16 1.21 -17.15
CA LEU A 173 17.68 -0.04 -16.60
C LEU A 173 18.37 -0.91 -17.65
N GLN A 174 17.85 -0.91 -18.89
CA GLN A 174 18.26 -1.74 -20.03
C GLN A 174 18.03 -3.24 -19.85
N GLU A 175 18.51 -3.83 -18.75
CA GLU A 175 18.46 -5.26 -18.45
C GLU A 175 18.29 -5.52 -16.95
N GLY A 176 17.49 -6.52 -16.58
CA GLY A 176 17.37 -7.01 -15.20
C GLY A 176 15.99 -6.80 -14.58
N TRP A 177 15.89 -6.98 -13.26
CA TRP A 177 14.62 -6.84 -12.55
C TRP A 177 14.35 -5.39 -12.16
N MET A 178 13.16 -4.90 -12.50
CA MET A 178 12.66 -3.58 -12.14
C MET A 178 11.52 -3.69 -11.14
N HIS A 179 11.56 -2.87 -10.09
CA HIS A 179 10.47 -2.76 -9.12
C HIS A 179 9.46 -1.71 -9.56
N ILE A 180 8.18 -2.06 -9.48
CA ILE A 180 7.07 -1.15 -9.72
C ILE A 180 6.63 -0.62 -8.36
N HIS A 181 6.78 0.68 -8.17
CA HIS A 181 6.42 1.37 -6.94
C HIS A 181 5.08 2.05 -7.09
N ASP A 182 4.35 2.16 -5.99
CA ASP A 182 3.37 3.22 -5.90
C ASP A 182 4.05 4.57 -5.60
N THR A 183 3.29 5.64 -5.77
CA THR A 183 3.78 7.03 -5.73
C THR A 183 3.54 7.69 -4.37
N ARG A 184 3.20 6.92 -3.32
CA ARG A 184 3.07 7.46 -1.96
C ARG A 184 4.43 7.92 -1.44
N ASN A 185 5.45 7.09 -1.65
CA ASN A 185 6.81 7.30 -1.14
C ASN A 185 7.84 6.92 -2.22
N VAL A 186 8.00 7.80 -3.21
CA VAL A 186 8.93 7.57 -4.31
C VAL A 186 10.38 7.59 -3.79
N PRO A 187 11.16 6.51 -3.96
CA PRO A 187 12.52 6.46 -3.45
C PRO A 187 13.44 7.46 -4.16
N ALA A 188 14.49 7.88 -3.47
CA ALA A 188 15.58 8.64 -4.10
C ALA A 188 16.24 7.80 -5.22
N LEU A 189 16.73 8.49 -6.27
CA LEU A 189 17.33 7.85 -7.43
C LEU A 189 18.43 6.85 -7.01
N GLY A 190 18.33 5.61 -7.51
CA GLY A 190 19.28 4.54 -7.20
C GLY A 190 19.08 3.87 -5.83
N ARG A 191 18.00 4.18 -5.10
CA ARG A 191 17.59 3.45 -3.89
C ARG A 191 16.34 2.62 -4.15
N ILE A 192 16.22 1.53 -3.40
CA ILE A 192 14.99 0.72 -3.35
C ILE A 192 14.07 1.36 -2.30
N GLY A 193 12.80 1.56 -2.65
CA GLY A 193 11.77 2.07 -1.74
C GLY A 193 11.44 1.11 -0.61
N ASP A 194 10.50 1.52 0.24
CA ASP A 194 10.00 0.65 1.30
C ASP A 194 9.32 -0.59 0.70
N PRO A 195 9.61 -1.82 1.18
CA PRO A 195 8.92 -3.03 0.74
C PRO A 195 7.39 -2.96 0.80
N ASP A 196 6.82 -2.12 1.66
CA ASP A 196 5.37 -1.94 1.78
C ASP A 196 4.76 -1.12 0.62
N ASP A 197 5.58 -0.38 -0.14
CA ASP A 197 5.19 0.47 -1.28
C ASP A 197 5.57 -0.12 -2.66
N ILE A 198 6.25 -1.27 -2.67
CA ILE A 198 6.57 -2.00 -3.89
C ILE A 198 5.37 -2.84 -4.29
N LEU A 199 4.72 -2.51 -5.41
CA LEU A 199 3.58 -3.26 -5.93
C LEU A 199 3.99 -4.64 -6.45
N GLY A 200 5.16 -4.71 -7.09
CA GLY A 200 5.65 -5.93 -7.70
C GLY A 200 6.94 -5.71 -8.45
N SER A 201 7.42 -6.76 -9.11
CA SER A 201 8.62 -6.72 -9.93
C SER A 201 8.36 -7.30 -11.32
N VAL A 202 9.09 -6.78 -12.31
CA VAL A 202 9.07 -7.25 -13.69
C VAL A 202 10.48 -7.40 -14.21
N LEU A 203 10.67 -8.31 -15.15
CA LEU A 203 11.91 -8.43 -15.90
C LEU A 203 11.94 -7.40 -17.03
N VAL A 204 13.08 -6.75 -17.19
CA VAL A 204 13.39 -5.85 -18.29
C VAL A 204 14.48 -6.52 -19.14
N GLN A 205 14.25 -6.55 -20.45
CA GLN A 205 15.20 -7.04 -21.45
C GLN A 205 15.18 -6.11 -22.66
N ASP A 206 16.34 -5.80 -23.21
CA ASP A 206 16.50 -4.87 -24.34
C ASP A 206 15.73 -3.56 -24.13
N SER A 207 15.80 -3.00 -22.91
CA SER A 207 15.08 -1.77 -22.51
C SER A 207 13.55 -1.86 -22.55
N LYS A 208 12.99 -3.07 -22.62
CA LYS A 208 11.55 -3.32 -22.67
C LYS A 208 11.07 -4.10 -21.46
N ILE A 209 9.90 -3.73 -20.95
CA ILE A 209 9.24 -4.45 -19.86
C ILE A 209 8.63 -5.74 -20.40
N LEU A 210 8.99 -6.87 -19.79
CA LEU A 210 8.33 -8.14 -20.02
C LEU A 210 7.16 -8.29 -19.05
N ALA A 211 6.01 -7.72 -19.38
CA ALA A 211 4.84 -7.65 -18.48
C ALA A 211 4.35 -9.01 -17.98
N ASP A 212 4.52 -10.08 -18.77
CA ASP A 212 4.14 -11.45 -18.39
C ASP A 212 4.96 -12.01 -17.22
N THR A 213 6.08 -11.38 -16.89
CA THR A 213 6.92 -11.73 -15.73
C THR A 213 6.52 -11.01 -14.44
N TYR A 214 5.43 -10.24 -14.47
CA TYR A 214 4.93 -9.50 -13.32
C TYR A 214 4.71 -10.42 -12.12
N SER A 215 5.44 -10.11 -11.04
CA SER A 215 5.36 -10.82 -9.77
C SER A 215 4.93 -9.85 -8.66
N PRO A 216 3.72 -10.00 -8.10
CA PRO A 216 3.25 -9.22 -6.96
C PRO A 216 4.20 -9.30 -5.77
N MET A 217 4.39 -8.19 -5.06
CA MET A 217 5.22 -8.17 -3.85
C MET A 217 4.41 -8.64 -2.63
N PRO A 218 4.83 -9.70 -1.91
CA PRO A 218 4.07 -10.19 -0.74
C PRO A 218 4.04 -9.22 0.45
N SER A 219 5.01 -8.31 0.55
CA SER A 219 5.07 -7.30 1.61
C SER A 219 4.19 -6.09 1.34
N TYR A 220 3.66 -5.91 0.12
CA TYR A 220 2.87 -4.72 -0.21
C TYR A 220 1.70 -4.51 0.78
N ARG A 221 1.47 -3.25 1.15
CA ARG A 221 0.36 -2.84 2.01
C ARG A 221 -0.51 -1.83 1.30
N VAL A 222 -1.81 -2.12 1.25
CA VAL A 222 -2.78 -1.24 0.62
C VAL A 222 -2.86 0.08 1.39
N CYS A 223 -2.74 0.03 2.71
CA CYS A 223 -2.73 1.23 3.55
C CYS A 223 -1.47 1.29 4.42
N THR A 224 -0.72 2.38 4.30
CA THR A 224 0.46 2.67 5.14
C THR A 224 0.27 3.98 5.89
N ALA A 225 1.30 4.42 6.62
CA ALA A 225 1.31 5.75 7.25
C ALA A 225 1.17 6.90 6.23
N ASP A 226 1.58 6.67 4.97
CA ASP A 226 1.46 7.61 3.85
C ASP A 226 0.08 7.54 3.15
N GLY A 227 -0.78 6.62 3.61
CA GLY A 227 -2.17 6.49 3.18
C GLY A 227 -2.43 5.35 2.19
N VAL A 228 -3.57 5.45 1.50
CA VAL A 228 -4.03 4.50 0.48
C VAL A 228 -3.24 4.65 -0.82
N PRO A 229 -3.24 3.66 -1.74
CA PRO A 229 -2.32 3.61 -2.87
C PRO A 229 -2.43 4.84 -3.77
N ARG A 230 -1.31 5.24 -4.37
CA ARG A 230 -1.25 6.28 -5.39
C ARG A 230 -0.49 5.74 -6.60
N LEU A 231 -1.10 5.68 -7.76
CA LEU A 231 -0.43 5.21 -8.97
C LEU A 231 -0.06 6.38 -9.86
N THR A 232 0.89 6.14 -10.77
CA THR A 232 1.15 7.00 -11.91
C THR A 232 -0.08 7.10 -12.81
N ASP A 233 -0.25 8.21 -13.52
CA ASP A 233 -1.51 8.54 -14.21
C ASP A 233 -2.02 7.42 -15.14
N GLY A 234 -1.12 6.80 -15.92
CA GLY A 234 -1.46 5.68 -16.81
C GLY A 234 -1.99 4.47 -16.05
N LEU A 235 -1.28 4.04 -15.01
CA LEU A 235 -1.72 2.93 -14.15
C LEU A 235 -2.96 3.26 -13.30
N ALA A 236 -3.09 4.51 -12.84
CA ALA A 236 -4.25 4.98 -12.10
C ALA A 236 -5.52 4.93 -12.96
N GLN A 237 -5.43 5.39 -14.22
CA GLN A 237 -6.54 5.31 -15.15
C GLN A 237 -6.91 3.85 -15.44
N ARG A 238 -5.91 2.98 -15.69
CA ARG A 238 -6.16 1.55 -15.91
C ARG A 238 -6.82 0.88 -14.73
N LEU A 239 -6.40 1.21 -13.51
CA LEU A 239 -7.04 0.71 -12.29
C LEU A 239 -8.51 1.12 -12.24
N ARG A 240 -8.83 2.39 -12.51
CA ARG A 240 -10.22 2.84 -12.55
C ARG A 240 -11.04 2.08 -13.59
N ASP A 241 -10.50 1.82 -14.77
CA ASP A 241 -11.20 1.09 -15.82
C ASP A 241 -11.51 -0.35 -15.40
N VAL A 242 -10.54 -1.04 -14.78
CA VAL A 242 -10.70 -2.39 -14.22
C VAL A 242 -11.76 -2.41 -13.11
N LEU A 243 -11.71 -1.43 -12.18
CA LEU A 243 -12.70 -1.31 -11.11
C LEU A 243 -14.10 -1.04 -11.65
N ALA A 244 -14.23 -0.14 -12.63
CA ALA A 244 -15.51 0.20 -13.24
C ALA A 244 -16.10 -0.99 -14.01
N ALA A 245 -15.26 -1.79 -14.70
CA ALA A 245 -15.70 -3.03 -15.31
C ALA A 245 -16.22 -4.02 -14.27
N ARG A 246 -15.48 -4.19 -13.17
CA ARG A 246 -15.88 -5.08 -12.08
C ARG A 246 -17.18 -4.66 -11.40
N ALA A 247 -17.36 -3.37 -11.16
CA ALA A 247 -18.58 -2.82 -10.57
C ALA A 247 -19.83 -3.15 -11.41
N ARG A 248 -19.72 -3.04 -12.75
CA ARG A 248 -20.81 -3.41 -13.67
C ARG A 248 -21.15 -4.90 -13.60
N GLU A 249 -20.15 -5.76 -13.56
CA GLU A 249 -20.36 -7.21 -13.40
C GLU A 249 -21.11 -7.52 -12.09
N GLU A 250 -20.66 -6.95 -10.98
CA GLU A 250 -21.28 -7.15 -9.67
C GLU A 250 -22.73 -6.64 -9.62
N GLU A 251 -23.03 -5.50 -10.27
CA GLU A 251 -24.39 -4.98 -10.38
C GLU A 251 -25.30 -5.92 -11.16
N THR A 252 -24.82 -6.47 -12.29
CA THR A 252 -25.60 -7.44 -13.08
C THR A 252 -25.84 -8.74 -12.31
N ALA A 253 -24.85 -9.21 -11.56
CA ALA A 253 -24.96 -10.41 -10.73
C ALA A 253 -25.91 -10.23 -9.55
N THR A 254 -25.98 -9.02 -8.97
CA THR A 254 -26.90 -8.72 -7.85
C THR A 254 -28.36 -8.62 -8.30
N ARG A 255 -28.60 -8.26 -9.56
CA ARG A 255 -29.95 -8.14 -10.14
C ARG A 255 -30.51 -9.44 -10.71
N SER A 256 -29.67 -10.47 -10.91
CA SER A 256 -30.05 -11.78 -11.46
C SER A 256 -30.48 -12.74 -10.36
#